data_AF-A0A4Q1RTC5-F1
#
_entry.id   AF-A0A4Q1RTC5-F1
#
_cell.length_a   1.000
_cell.length_b   1.000
_cell.length_c   1.000
_cell.angle_alpha   90.00
_cell.angle_beta   90.00
_cell.angle_gamma   90.00
#
_symmetry.space_group_name_H-M   'P 1'
#
loop_
_entity.id
_entity.type
_entity.pdbx_description
1 polymer ?
#
loop_
_entity_poly.entity_id
_entity_poly.type
_entity_poly.pdbx_seq_one_letter_code
_entity_poly.pdbx_strand_id
1 'polypeptide(L)'
;MGLMKKFRDYFLEEDYEDYEEEYEAPQPEEEALPKTAGKANVVSLQSVQKSAKVVLAEPRVYAEAQEIADHLKSRRAVIVNLQRIQHEQAKRIVDFLSGTVYAIGGDIQQVGTKIFLCTPENVDVSGSISLDGEDDRPMKRW
;
A
#
# COMPACT_ATOMS: atom_id res chain seq x y z
N MET A 1 -40.16 -19.31 49.22
CA MET A 1 -39.88 -18.98 50.64
C MET A 1 -39.27 -20.21 51.31
N GLY A 2 -38.06 -20.06 51.85
CA GLY A 2 -37.56 -20.87 52.96
C GLY A 2 -37.18 -22.33 52.71
N LEU A 3 -35.95 -22.58 52.25
CA LEU A 3 -35.23 -23.84 52.56
C LEU A 3 -33.72 -23.66 52.79
N MET A 4 -33.23 -22.41 52.82
CA MET A 4 -31.80 -22.09 52.90
C MET A 4 -31.40 -21.47 54.26
N LYS A 5 -32.23 -21.68 55.29
CA LYS A 5 -32.11 -21.03 56.61
C LYS A 5 -31.69 -21.98 57.75
N LYS A 6 -31.15 -23.17 57.44
CA LYS A 6 -30.70 -24.14 58.46
C LYS A 6 -29.31 -24.76 58.23
N PHE A 7 -28.57 -24.32 57.22
CA PHE A 7 -27.20 -24.78 56.96
C PHE A 7 -26.13 -23.73 57.26
N ARG A 8 -26.52 -22.52 57.65
CA ARG A 8 -25.61 -21.39 57.86
C ARG A 8 -25.17 -21.20 59.33
N ASP A 9 -25.58 -22.11 60.21
CA ASP A 9 -25.44 -21.95 61.67
C ASP A 9 -24.43 -22.94 62.27
N TYR A 10 -23.50 -23.48 61.47
CA TYR A 10 -22.56 -24.52 61.95
C TYR A 10 -21.12 -24.38 61.42
N PHE A 11 -20.77 -23.26 60.79
CA PHE A 11 -19.43 -23.03 60.20
C PHE A 11 -18.85 -21.66 60.57
N LEU A 12 -19.30 -21.08 61.68
CA LEU A 12 -18.83 -19.78 62.17
C LEU A 12 -18.31 -19.94 63.60
N GLU A 13 -17.19 -20.62 63.72
CA GLU A 13 -16.40 -20.68 64.96
C GLU A 13 -14.93 -20.90 64.55
N GLU A 14 -14.01 -20.12 65.13
CA GLU A 14 -12.55 -20.07 64.87
C GLU A 14 -12.06 -19.20 63.69
N ASP A 15 -12.06 -17.87 63.88
CA ASP A 15 -10.85 -17.06 64.15
C ASP A 15 -11.14 -15.59 63.79
N TYR A 16 -11.31 -14.78 64.83
CA TYR A 16 -11.50 -13.33 64.79
C TYR A 16 -10.17 -12.69 65.20
N GLU A 17 -9.45 -12.11 64.25
CA GLU A 17 -8.41 -11.13 64.53
C GLU A 17 -8.95 -9.71 64.31
N ASP A 18 -8.74 -8.91 65.33
CA ASP A 18 -9.22 -7.56 65.59
C ASP A 18 -8.49 -6.53 64.72
N TYR A 19 -9.25 -5.76 63.92
CA TYR A 19 -8.78 -4.53 63.30
C TYR A 19 -9.93 -3.51 63.34
N GLU A 20 -9.87 -2.62 64.34
CA GLU A 20 -10.63 -1.37 64.35
C GLU A 20 -10.05 -0.42 63.29
N GLU A 21 -10.86 -0.02 62.30
CA GLU A 21 -10.57 1.15 61.47
C GLU A 21 -11.77 2.12 61.45
N GLU A 22 -11.43 3.39 61.64
CA GLU A 22 -12.23 4.53 62.05
C GLU A 22 -13.18 5.04 60.95
N TYR A 23 -14.41 5.38 61.32
CA TYR A 23 -15.42 5.93 60.40
C TYR A 23 -15.19 7.42 60.12
N GLU A 24 -14.93 7.80 58.86
CA GLU A 24 -15.14 9.16 58.37
C GLU A 24 -16.39 9.23 57.47
N ALA A 25 -17.33 10.10 57.82
CA ALA A 25 -18.60 10.26 57.11
C ALA A 25 -18.41 10.99 55.77
N PRO A 26 -19.07 10.57 54.67
CA PRO A 26 -18.96 11.23 53.38
C PRO A 26 -19.76 12.55 53.36
N GLN A 27 -19.11 13.65 52.95
CA GLN A 27 -19.78 14.91 52.62
C GLN A 27 -20.37 14.84 51.20
N PRO A 28 -21.56 15.40 50.93
CA PRO A 28 -22.11 15.46 49.59
C PRO A 28 -21.42 16.56 48.79
N GLU A 29 -20.56 16.18 47.84
CA GLU A 29 -19.98 17.09 46.85
C GLU A 29 -20.98 17.31 45.71
N GLU A 30 -21.33 18.59 45.48
CA GLU A 30 -22.20 19.08 44.41
C GLU A 30 -21.72 18.60 43.02
N GLU A 31 -22.58 17.88 42.29
CA GLU A 31 -22.34 17.47 40.91
C GLU A 31 -22.28 18.70 39.98
N ALA A 32 -21.07 19.20 39.74
CA ALA A 32 -20.79 20.12 38.64
C ALA A 32 -20.88 19.37 37.29
N LEU A 33 -21.84 19.76 36.47
CA LEU A 33 -22.05 19.28 35.09
C LEU A 33 -20.74 19.24 34.27
N PRO A 34 -20.36 18.11 33.66
CA PRO A 34 -19.21 18.08 32.76
C PRO A 34 -19.57 18.73 31.42
N LYS A 35 -19.08 19.95 31.19
CA LYS A 35 -18.99 20.54 29.84
C LYS A 35 -17.91 19.79 29.07
N THR A 36 -18.24 18.67 28.44
CA THR A 36 -17.37 18.03 27.46
C THR A 36 -17.34 18.86 26.20
N ALA A 37 -16.42 19.83 26.15
CA ALA A 37 -15.97 20.44 24.92
C ALA A 37 -15.38 19.32 24.05
N GLY A 38 -16.14 18.91 23.04
CA GLY A 38 -15.71 17.94 22.03
C GLY A 38 -14.50 18.48 21.29
N LYS A 39 -13.30 18.15 21.78
CA LYS A 39 -12.08 18.23 21.01
C LYS A 39 -12.19 17.17 19.92
N ALA A 40 -12.74 17.57 18.78
CA ALA A 40 -12.62 16.81 17.55
C ALA A 40 -11.12 16.63 17.29
N ASN A 41 -10.60 15.45 17.61
CA ASN A 41 -9.23 15.09 17.36
C ASN A 41 -9.10 14.82 15.85
N VAL A 42 -8.85 15.89 15.10
CA VAL A 42 -8.68 15.83 13.64
C VAL A 42 -7.32 15.19 13.37
N VAL A 43 -7.30 13.86 13.30
CA VAL A 43 -6.13 13.11 12.84
C VAL A 43 -5.93 13.41 11.36
N SER A 44 -4.83 14.08 11.06
CA SER A 44 -4.46 14.43 9.70
C SER A 44 -4.14 13.17 8.89
N LEU A 45 -5.00 12.82 7.93
CA LEU A 45 -4.84 11.71 6.98
C LEU A 45 -3.76 12.01 5.91
N GLN A 46 -2.66 12.63 6.30
CA GLN A 46 -1.52 12.91 5.41
C GLN A 46 -0.71 11.65 5.06
N SER A 47 -1.02 10.49 5.64
CA SER A 47 -0.23 9.26 5.51
C SER A 47 -0.71 8.27 4.43
N VAL A 48 -1.79 8.54 3.69
CA VAL A 48 -2.30 7.64 2.64
C VAL A 48 -1.97 8.15 1.23
N GLN A 49 -1.08 9.12 1.08
CA GLN A 49 -0.50 9.41 -0.24
C GLN A 49 0.62 8.39 -0.49
N LYS A 50 0.26 7.20 -1.01
CA LYS A 50 1.23 6.25 -1.57
C LYS A 50 2.04 7.02 -2.62
N SER A 51 3.30 7.33 -2.32
CA SER A 51 4.20 7.98 -3.26
C SER A 51 4.39 7.07 -4.46
N ALA A 52 3.97 7.54 -5.64
CA ALA A 52 4.19 6.82 -6.89
C ALA A 52 5.71 6.76 -7.13
N LYS A 53 6.26 5.55 -7.23
CA LYS A 53 7.69 5.31 -7.50
C LYS A 53 7.86 4.96 -8.97
N VAL A 54 8.75 5.69 -9.63
CA VAL A 54 9.17 5.44 -11.01
C VAL A 54 10.62 4.95 -10.97
N VAL A 55 10.91 3.92 -11.74
CA VAL A 55 12.25 3.32 -11.88
C VAL A 55 12.79 3.64 -13.27
N LEU A 56 14.08 3.97 -13.36
CA LEU A 56 14.78 4.14 -14.63
C LEU A 56 15.65 2.90 -14.84
N ALA A 57 15.51 2.25 -15.99
CA ALA A 57 16.28 1.07 -16.36
C ALA A 57 16.96 1.29 -17.72
N GLU A 58 18.26 1.02 -17.79
CA GLU A 58 19.05 1.05 -19.03
C GLU A 58 19.73 -0.31 -19.22
N PRO A 59 18.98 -1.35 -19.63
CA PRO A 59 19.52 -2.70 -19.72
C PRO A 59 20.63 -2.80 -20.76
N ARG A 60 21.60 -3.69 -20.50
CA ARG A 60 22.71 -4.02 -21.41
C ARG A 60 22.61 -5.43 -21.97
N VAL A 61 21.87 -6.32 -21.29
CA VAL A 61 21.58 -7.68 -21.75
C VAL A 61 20.10 -8.02 -21.61
N TYR A 62 19.64 -9.02 -22.38
CA TYR A 62 18.25 -9.49 -22.35
C TYR A 62 17.80 -9.95 -20.96
N ALA A 63 18.68 -10.54 -20.16
CA ALA A 63 18.35 -11.07 -18.84
C ALA A 63 17.83 -9.98 -17.86
N GLU A 64 18.30 -8.74 -18.00
CA GLU A 64 17.87 -7.61 -17.16
C GLU A 64 16.38 -7.25 -17.35
N ALA A 65 15.75 -7.72 -18.43
CA ALA A 65 14.30 -7.55 -18.63
C ALA A 65 13.48 -8.20 -17.51
N GLN A 66 14.01 -9.25 -16.87
CA GLN A 66 13.35 -9.90 -15.73
C GLN A 66 13.29 -8.98 -14.50
N GLU A 67 14.35 -8.20 -14.25
CA GLU A 67 14.35 -7.24 -13.14
C GLU A 67 13.30 -6.14 -13.37
N ILE A 68 13.17 -5.67 -14.61
CA ILE A 68 12.12 -4.72 -15.01
C ILE A 68 10.73 -5.30 -14.73
N ALA A 69 10.50 -6.57 -15.08
CA ALA A 69 9.23 -7.26 -14.78
C ALA A 69 8.93 -7.32 -13.27
N ASP A 70 9.95 -7.55 -12.43
CA ASP A 70 9.77 -7.55 -10.97
C ASP A 70 9.46 -6.16 -10.40
N HIS A 71 10.01 -5.09 -11.00
CA HIS A 71 9.59 -3.73 -10.66
C HIS A 71 8.12 -3.47 -11.00
N LEU A 72 7.65 -3.91 -12.16
CA LEU A 72 6.25 -3.77 -12.59
C LEU A 72 5.30 -4.55 -11.67
N LYS A 73 5.64 -5.80 -11.34
CA LYS A 73 4.89 -6.61 -10.35
C LYS A 73 4.81 -5.96 -8.97
N SER A 74 5.83 -5.20 -8.60
CA SER A 74 5.87 -4.42 -7.36
C SER A 74 5.07 -3.10 -7.43
N ARG A 75 4.20 -2.93 -8.44
CA ARG A 75 3.35 -1.74 -8.64
C ARG A 75 4.16 -0.45 -8.86
N ARG A 76 5.34 -0.55 -9.47
CA ARG A 76 6.20 0.59 -9.85
C ARG A 76 6.24 0.75 -11.37
N ALA A 77 6.10 1.97 -11.86
CA ALA A 77 6.31 2.27 -13.27
C ALA A 77 7.80 2.22 -13.60
N VAL A 78 8.16 1.84 -14.83
CA VAL A 78 9.55 1.73 -15.28
C VAL A 78 9.72 2.43 -16.62
N ILE A 79 10.70 3.32 -16.73
CA ILE A 79 11.16 3.85 -18.01
C ILE A 79 12.37 3.03 -18.44
N VAL A 80 12.27 2.41 -19.61
CA VAL A 80 13.25 1.49 -20.16
C VAL A 80 13.95 2.14 -21.36
N ASN A 81 15.24 2.38 -21.22
CA ASN A 81 16.09 2.89 -22.29
C ASN A 81 16.87 1.75 -22.96
N LEU A 82 16.53 1.44 -24.21
CA LEU A 82 17.13 0.38 -25.02
C LEU A 82 18.18 0.91 -26.01
N GLN A 83 18.65 2.14 -25.88
CA GLN A 83 19.62 2.75 -26.80
C GLN A 83 20.94 1.98 -26.90
N ARG A 84 21.38 1.35 -25.81
CA ARG A 84 22.62 0.56 -25.74
C ARG A 84 22.43 -0.92 -26.10
N ILE A 85 21.22 -1.32 -26.49
CA ILE A 85 20.89 -2.69 -26.90
C ILE A 85 20.85 -2.78 -28.43
N GLN A 86 21.34 -3.90 -28.97
CA GLN A 86 21.21 -4.22 -30.40
C GLN A 86 19.74 -4.40 -30.80
N HIS A 87 19.38 -4.00 -32.02
CA HIS A 87 17.99 -3.96 -32.48
C HIS A 87 17.21 -5.26 -32.25
N GLU A 88 17.83 -6.41 -32.56
CA GLU A 88 17.20 -7.72 -32.38
C GLU A 88 16.92 -8.04 -30.91
N GLN A 89 17.86 -7.75 -30.01
CA GLN A 89 17.66 -7.95 -28.58
C GLN A 89 16.65 -6.95 -28.01
N ALA A 90 16.62 -5.70 -28.51
CA ALA A 90 15.66 -4.70 -28.08
C ALA A 90 14.23 -5.14 -28.38
N LYS A 91 13.97 -5.68 -29.58
CA LYS A 91 12.67 -6.26 -29.95
C LYS A 91 12.26 -7.37 -28.98
N ARG A 92 13.17 -8.31 -28.71
CA ARG A 92 12.90 -9.41 -27.75
C ARG A 92 12.58 -8.91 -26.34
N ILE A 93 13.26 -7.87 -25.87
CA ILE A 93 12.97 -7.23 -24.58
C ILE A 93 11.57 -6.60 -24.61
N VAL A 94 11.22 -5.87 -25.67
CA VAL A 94 9.89 -5.26 -25.82
C VAL A 94 8.80 -6.32 -25.89
N ASP A 95 9.01 -7.44 -26.60
CA ASP A 95 8.04 -8.54 -26.67
C ASP A 95 7.83 -9.18 -25.29
N PHE A 96 8.92 -9.40 -24.54
CA PHE A 96 8.86 -9.94 -23.18
C PHE A 96 8.13 -9.00 -22.22
N LEU A 97 8.43 -7.70 -22.27
CA LEU A 97 7.78 -6.69 -21.44
C LEU A 97 6.31 -6.50 -21.82
N SER A 98 5.98 -6.53 -23.11
CA SER A 98 4.60 -6.52 -23.61
C SER A 98 3.79 -7.68 -23.04
N GLY A 99 4.34 -8.90 -23.04
CA GLY A 99 3.71 -10.06 -22.41
C GLY A 99 3.57 -9.91 -20.90
N THR A 100 4.56 -9.29 -20.24
CA THR A 100 4.54 -9.04 -18.79
C THR A 100 3.46 -8.04 -18.40
N VAL A 101 3.39 -6.88 -19.07
CA VAL A 101 2.38 -5.86 -18.77
C VAL A 101 0.99 -6.36 -19.06
N TYR A 102 0.81 -7.11 -20.16
CA TYR A 102 -0.46 -7.76 -20.48
C TYR A 102 -0.93 -8.70 -19.36
N ALA A 103 -0.02 -9.52 -18.82
CA ALA A 103 -0.34 -10.46 -17.75
C ALA A 103 -0.74 -9.78 -16.42
N ILE A 104 -0.26 -8.56 -16.16
CA ILE A 104 -0.55 -7.81 -14.92
C ILE A 104 -1.60 -6.70 -15.10
N GLY A 105 -2.23 -6.60 -16.27
CA GLY A 105 -3.18 -5.52 -16.57
C GLY A 105 -2.54 -4.12 -16.64
N GLY A 106 -1.26 -4.07 -16.96
CA GLY A 106 -0.50 -2.85 -17.20
C GLY A 106 -0.50 -2.42 -18.67
N ASP A 107 0.32 -1.42 -18.98
CA ASP A 107 0.48 -0.90 -20.34
C ASP A 107 1.95 -0.66 -20.67
N ILE A 108 2.26 -0.62 -21.97
CA ILE A 108 3.58 -0.28 -22.50
C ILE A 108 3.44 0.71 -23.65
N GLN A 109 4.13 1.85 -23.53
CA GLN A 109 4.06 2.93 -24.51
C GLN A 109 5.46 3.35 -24.93
N GLN A 110 5.66 3.57 -26.23
CA GLN A 110 6.91 4.13 -26.72
C GLN A 110 6.90 5.65 -26.52
N VAL A 111 7.87 6.18 -25.79
CA VAL A 111 7.97 7.59 -25.42
C VAL A 111 9.15 8.31 -26.10
N GLY A 112 9.98 7.56 -26.83
CA GLY A 112 11.12 8.09 -27.57
C GLY A 112 11.80 7.03 -28.44
N THR A 113 12.88 7.41 -29.12
CA THR A 113 13.69 6.49 -29.92
C THR A 113 14.34 5.44 -29.04
N LYS A 114 13.84 4.20 -29.09
CA LYS A 114 14.24 3.09 -28.22
C LYS A 114 14.01 3.34 -26.73
N ILE A 115 13.05 4.21 -26.36
CA ILE A 115 12.67 4.45 -24.97
C ILE A 115 11.20 4.10 -24.79
N PHE A 116 10.92 3.27 -23.79
CA PHE A 116 9.60 2.73 -23.49
C PHE A 116 9.22 3.04 -22.05
N LEU A 117 7.96 3.42 -21.84
CA LEU A 117 7.33 3.52 -20.53
C LEU A 117 6.50 2.26 -20.31
N CYS A 118 6.79 1.54 -19.24
CA CYS A 118 5.99 0.40 -18.78
C CYS A 118 5.29 0.78 -17.48
N THR A 119 3.97 0.61 -17.43
CA THR A 119 3.16 0.96 -16.26
C THR A 119 2.37 -0.24 -15.77
N PRO A 120 2.26 -0.44 -14.45
CA PRO A 120 1.30 -1.39 -13.87
C PRO A 120 -0.12 -0.79 -13.84
N GLU A 121 -1.13 -1.62 -13.54
CA GLU A 121 -2.55 -1.24 -13.45
C GLU A 121 -2.87 -0.01 -12.56
N ASN A 122 -1.98 0.31 -11.61
CA ASN A 122 -2.19 1.40 -10.65
C ASN A 122 -1.61 2.75 -11.10
N VAL A 123 -1.14 2.86 -12.34
CA VAL A 123 -0.57 4.08 -12.90
C VAL A 123 -1.32 4.41 -14.18
N ASP A 124 -2.04 5.53 -14.16
CA ASP A 124 -2.73 6.07 -15.34
C ASP A 124 -1.79 7.00 -16.12
N VAL A 125 -1.82 6.88 -17.45
CA VAL A 125 -0.95 7.65 -18.36
C VAL A 125 -1.83 8.45 -19.30
N SER A 126 -1.73 9.77 -19.22
CA SER A 126 -2.47 10.70 -20.08
C SER A 126 -1.56 11.34 -21.12
N GLY A 127 -2.04 11.45 -22.36
CA GLY A 127 -1.32 12.06 -23.48
C GLY A 127 -0.74 11.04 -24.44
N SER A 128 -0.13 11.50 -25.52
CA SER A 128 0.58 10.67 -26.50
C SER A 128 1.76 11.44 -27.06
N ILE A 129 2.82 10.72 -27.42
CA ILE A 129 4.01 11.30 -28.05
C ILE A 129 4.03 10.81 -29.51
N SER A 130 3.88 11.74 -30.45
CA SER A 130 4.13 11.48 -31.86
C SER A 130 5.64 11.28 -32.06
N LEU A 131 6.04 10.09 -32.48
CA LEU A 131 7.43 9.79 -32.79
C LEU A 131 7.67 10.06 -34.28
N ASP A 132 7.92 11.32 -34.59
CA ASP A 132 8.27 11.74 -35.95
C ASP A 132 9.74 11.35 -36.21
N GLY A 133 9.98 10.16 -36.78
CA GLY A 133 11.34 9.67 -37.03
C GLY A 133 11.44 8.33 -37.76
N GLU A 134 11.42 8.40 -39.09
CA GLU A 134 12.14 7.54 -40.05
C GLU A 134 12.06 6.00 -39.88
N ASP A 135 10.90 5.41 -40.22
CA ASP A 135 10.89 4.15 -40.98
C ASP A 135 9.61 3.99 -41.82
N ASP A 136 9.04 5.11 -42.26
CA ASP A 136 8.00 5.15 -43.29
C ASP A 136 8.63 4.96 -44.69
N ARG A 137 9.59 4.03 -44.80
CA ARG A 137 9.91 3.46 -46.10
C ARG A 137 8.70 2.61 -46.44
N PRO A 138 7.91 2.97 -47.48
CA PRO A 138 6.83 2.12 -47.90
C PRO A 138 7.45 0.75 -48.16
N MET A 139 7.03 -0.25 -47.36
CA MET A 139 7.28 -1.65 -47.67
C MET A 139 6.92 -1.80 -49.14
N LYS A 140 7.95 -2.01 -49.95
CA LYS A 140 7.85 -2.12 -51.40
C LYS A 140 6.90 -3.28 -51.66
N ARG A 141 5.62 -2.97 -51.85
CA ARG A 141 4.73 -3.83 -52.63
C ARG A 141 5.36 -3.86 -54.02
N TRP A 142 5.33 -5.04 -54.62
CA TRP A 142 5.98 -5.45 -55.87
C TRP A 142 7.44 -5.89 -55.68
#